data_AF-A0A4R4EES5-F1
#
_entry.id   AF-A0A4R4EES5-F1
#
_cell.length_a   1.000
_cell.length_b   1.000
_cell.length_c   1.000
_cell.angle_alpha   90.00
_cell.angle_beta   90.00
_cell.angle_gamma   90.00
#
_symmetry.space_group_name_H-M   'P 1'
#
loop_
_entity.id
_entity.type
_entity.pdbx_description
1 polymer ?
#
loop_
_entity_poly.entity_id
_entity_poly.type
_entity_poly.pdbx_seq_one_letter_code
_entity_poly.pdbx_strand_id
1 'polypeptide(L)'
;MSDMRSTRKYKLYRLWSVPLLLVGAWYLVRAAESGQLKFGLLGLGMLLGGTFALRHDLLDTSPSGLDLRQVGLGWVSLLVLAVLLILSAAVVSVIA
;
A
#
# COMPACT_ATOMS: atom_id res chain seq x y z
N MET A 1 18.07 -13.08 25.21
CA MET A 1 16.78 -13.47 24.58
C MET A 1 15.93 -12.22 24.29
N SER A 2 16.36 -11.34 23.38
CA SER A 2 15.68 -10.07 23.05
C SER A 2 15.29 -9.95 21.56
N ASP A 3 15.80 -10.80 20.67
CA ASP A 3 15.71 -10.59 19.21
C ASP A 3 14.44 -11.12 18.53
N MET A 4 13.58 -11.82 19.27
CA MET A 4 12.35 -12.40 18.71
C MET A 4 11.17 -11.41 18.60
N ARG A 5 11.20 -10.27 19.30
CA ARG A 5 10.10 -9.29 19.25
C ARG A 5 10.22 -8.30 18.08
N SER A 6 11.43 -7.89 17.69
CA SER A 6 11.63 -6.97 16.56
C SER A 6 11.19 -7.64 15.27
N THR A 7 11.72 -8.84 14.98
CA THR A 7 11.44 -9.65 13.78
C THR A 7 9.96 -9.99 13.54
N ARG A 8 9.13 -10.00 14.60
CA ARG A 8 7.70 -10.34 14.47
C ARG A 8 6.88 -9.25 13.76
N LYS A 9 7.25 -7.98 13.91
CA LYS A 9 6.54 -6.86 13.24
C LYS A 9 6.78 -6.88 11.72
N TYR A 10 8.01 -7.15 11.29
CA TYR A 10 8.41 -7.22 9.87
C TYR A 10 7.65 -8.29 9.09
N LYS A 11 7.51 -9.49 9.67
CA LYS A 11 6.72 -10.58 9.05
C LYS A 11 5.26 -10.20 8.81
N LEU A 12 4.69 -9.32 9.62
CA LEU A 12 3.29 -8.91 9.49
C LEU A 12 3.08 -8.04 8.25
N TYR A 13 3.93 -7.02 8.03
CA TYR A 13 3.82 -6.13 6.86
C TYR A 13 4.02 -6.88 5.54
N ARG A 14 4.96 -7.83 5.52
CA ARG A 14 5.18 -8.72 4.38
C ARG A 14 4.01 -9.67 4.11
N LEU A 15 3.30 -10.10 5.16
CA LEU A 15 2.13 -10.96 5.01
C LEU A 15 0.97 -10.23 4.34
N TRP A 16 0.83 -8.92 4.59
CA TRP A 16 -0.27 -8.11 4.06
C TRP A 16 0.03 -7.47 2.69
N SER A 17 1.30 -7.24 2.36
CA SER A 17 1.67 -6.63 1.09
C SER A 17 1.28 -7.48 -0.13
N VAL A 18 1.52 -8.79 -0.09
CA VAL A 18 1.20 -9.70 -1.21
C VAL A 18 -0.32 -9.78 -1.47
N PRO A 19 -1.18 -10.00 -0.46
CA PRO A 19 -2.63 -9.92 -0.63
C PRO A 19 -3.09 -8.56 -1.15
N LEU A 20 -2.57 -7.45 -0.62
CA LEU A 20 -2.94 -6.10 -1.08
C LEU A 20 -2.59 -5.88 -2.55
N LEU A 21 -1.43 -6.38 -2.99
CA LEU A 21 -1.00 -6.27 -4.39
C LEU A 21 -1.88 -7.12 -5.32
N LEU A 22 -2.16 -8.37 -4.93
CA LEU A 22 -3.01 -9.28 -5.72
C LEU A 22 -4.45 -8.77 -5.82
N VAL A 23 -5.04 -8.36 -4.70
CA VAL A 23 -6.39 -7.82 -4.66
C VAL A 23 -6.46 -6.49 -5.40
N GLY A 24 -5.46 -5.62 -5.26
CA GLY A 24 -5.38 -4.36 -6.00
C GLY A 24 -5.34 -4.57 -7.51
N ALA A 25 -4.53 -5.51 -8.00
CA ALA A 25 -4.48 -5.87 -9.43
C ALA A 25 -5.82 -6.43 -9.93
N TRP A 26 -6.47 -7.29 -9.13
CA TRP A 26 -7.79 -7.81 -9.46
C TRP A 26 -8.84 -6.70 -9.59
N TYR A 27 -8.83 -5.72 -8.69
CA TYR A 27 -9.74 -4.57 -8.77
C TYR A 27 -9.49 -3.68 -9.99
N LEU A 28 -8.24 -3.54 -10.45
CA LEU A 28 -7.95 -2.85 -11.72
C LEU A 28 -8.49 -3.61 -12.93
N VAL A 29 -8.37 -4.94 -12.95
CA VAL A 29 -8.97 -5.76 -14.01
C VAL A 29 -10.49 -5.57 -14.02
N ARG A 30 -11.13 -5.61 -12.85
CA ARG A 30 -12.57 -5.34 -12.73
C ARG A 30 -12.96 -3.93 -13.14
N ALA A 31 -12.12 -2.93 -12.88
CA ALA A 31 -12.35 -1.57 -13.34
C ALA A 31 -12.33 -1.47 -14.87
N ALA A 32 -11.39 -2.16 -15.52
CA ALA A 32 -11.29 -2.21 -16.98
C ALA A 32 -12.47 -2.96 -17.62
N GLU A 33 -12.92 -4.05 -17.00
CA GLU A 33 -14.06 -4.83 -17.50
C GLU A 33 -15.41 -4.14 -17.31
N SER A 34 -15.62 -3.49 -16.16
CA SER A 34 -16.92 -2.90 -15.79
C SER A 34 -17.05 -1.42 -16.13
N GLY A 35 -15.94 -0.74 -16.45
CA GLY A 35 -15.90 0.71 -16.63
C GLY A 35 -16.18 1.52 -15.37
N GLN A 36 -16.27 0.89 -14.19
CA GLN A 36 -16.64 1.57 -12.95
C GLN A 36 -15.40 2.16 -12.25
N LEU A 37 -15.40 3.49 -12.11
CA LEU A 37 -14.31 4.26 -11.49
C LEU A 37 -13.99 3.81 -10.06
N LYS A 38 -15.00 3.43 -9.28
CA LYS A 38 -14.83 2.97 -7.89
C LYS A 38 -13.86 1.78 -7.76
N PHE A 39 -13.88 0.85 -8.71
CA PHE A 39 -12.95 -0.28 -8.69
C PHE A 39 -11.53 0.15 -9.07
N GLY A 40 -11.38 1.13 -9.97
CA GLY A 40 -10.07 1.67 -10.34
C GLY A 40 -9.41 2.39 -9.17
N LEU A 41 -10.17 3.24 -8.47
CA LEU A 41 -9.71 3.96 -7.28
C LEU A 41 -9.35 3.00 -6.14
N LEU A 42 -10.18 1.98 -5.89
CA LEU A 42 -9.90 0.97 -4.87
C LEU A 42 -8.65 0.15 -5.22
N GLY A 43 -8.52 -0.27 -6.48
CA GLY A 43 -7.37 -1.05 -6.96
C GLY A 43 -6.06 -0.28 -6.85
N LEU A 44 -6.04 0.99 -7.30
CA LEU A 44 -4.87 1.86 -7.15
C LEU A 44 -4.50 2.09 -5.68
N GLY A 45 -5.48 2.36 -4.82
CA GLY A 45 -5.25 2.52 -3.39
C GLY A 45 -4.64 1.28 -2.74
N MET A 46 -5.15 0.09 -3.08
CA MET A 46 -4.62 -1.19 -2.58
C MET A 46 -3.21 -1.48 -3.09
N LEU A 47 -2.89 -1.18 -4.36
CA LEU A 47 -1.54 -1.35 -4.91
C LEU A 47 -0.52 -0.43 -4.23
N LEU A 48 -0.87 0.83 -3.99
CA LEU A 48 -0.01 1.78 -3.31
C LEU A 48 0.19 1.40 -1.84
N GLY A 49 -0.88 0.97 -1.14
CA GLY A 49 -0.79 0.44 0.22
C GLY A 49 0.06 -0.83 0.33
N GLY A 50 -0.08 -1.75 -0.64
CA GLY A 50 0.75 -2.95 -0.73
C GLY A 50 2.22 -2.65 -1.02
N THR A 51 2.50 -1.69 -1.89
CA THR A 51 3.87 -1.21 -2.19
C THR A 51 4.51 -0.56 -0.98
N PHE A 52 3.75 0.24 -0.23
CA PHE A 52 4.18 0.80 1.06
C PHE A 52 4.52 -0.31 2.06
N ALA A 53 3.64 -1.30 2.25
CA ALA A 53 3.86 -2.42 3.18
C ALA A 53 5.07 -3.28 2.78
N LEU A 54 5.31 -3.50 1.48
CA LEU A 54 6.45 -4.26 0.98
C LEU A 54 7.79 -3.51 1.17
N ARG A 55 7.80 -2.19 0.99
CA ARG A 55 9.02 -1.38 1.16
C ARG A 55 9.35 -1.11 2.63
N HIS A 56 8.34 -0.99 3.50
CA HIS A 56 8.60 -0.82 4.94
C HIS A 56 9.32 -2.04 5.56
N ASP A 57 9.23 -3.21 4.91
CA ASP A 57 10.04 -4.41 5.22
C ASP A 57 11.50 -4.29 4.72
N LEU A 58 11.75 -3.53 3.65
CA LEU A 58 13.05 -3.38 2.98
C LEU A 58 13.86 -2.15 3.46
N LEU A 59 13.21 -1.14 4.05
CA LEU A 59 13.87 0.10 4.49
C LEU A 59 14.82 -0.09 5.68
N ASP A 60 14.71 -1.20 6.42
CA ASP A 60 15.71 -1.59 7.43
C ASP A 60 17.03 -2.09 6.81
N THR A 61 17.09 -2.22 5.49
CA THR A 61 18.29 -2.56 4.72
C THR A 61 18.74 -1.44 3.76
N SER A 62 18.32 -0.18 4.00
CA SER A 62 18.66 0.93 3.11
C SER A 62 20.16 1.30 3.15
N PRO A 63 20.80 1.58 2.00
CA PRO A 63 22.21 1.95 1.94
C PRO A 63 22.47 3.30 2.64
N SER A 64 23.59 3.37 3.35
CA SER A 64 24.16 4.59 3.92
C SER A 64 24.38 5.65 2.83
N GLY A 65 23.54 6.69 2.77
CA GLY A 65 23.76 7.82 1.86
C GLY A 65 22.53 8.63 1.47
N LEU A 66 21.31 8.12 1.64
CA LEU A 66 20.08 8.87 1.42
C LEU A 66 19.53 9.42 2.73
N ASP A 67 19.05 10.67 2.68
CA ASP A 67 18.51 11.39 3.82
C ASP A 67 17.22 10.71 4.29
N LEU A 68 17.30 9.95 5.40
CA LEU A 68 16.23 9.07 5.91
C LEU A 68 14.90 9.79 6.09
N ARG A 69 14.94 11.10 6.39
CA ARG A 69 13.74 11.96 6.49
C ARG A 69 12.99 12.11 5.17
N GLN A 70 13.69 12.38 4.07
CA GLN A 70 13.05 12.55 2.76
C GLN A 70 12.46 11.25 2.25
N VAL A 71 13.19 10.14 2.44
CA VAL A 71 12.71 8.80 2.10
C VAL A 71 11.46 8.48 2.91
N GLY A 72 11.48 8.69 4.23
CA GLY A 72 10.31 8.49 5.09
C GLY A 72 9.09 9.31 4.68
N LEU A 73 9.28 10.60 4.35
CA LEU A 73 8.19 11.47 3.88
C LEU A 73 7.57 10.99 2.57
N GLY A 74 8.38 10.48 1.63
CA GLY A 74 7.89 9.91 0.37
C GLY A 74 7.04 8.65 0.56
N TRP A 75 7.33 7.84 1.59
CA TRP A 75 6.51 6.68 1.91
C TRP A 75 5.24 7.05 2.67
N VAL A 76 5.32 8.04 3.57
CA VAL A 76 4.13 8.59 4.25
C VAL A 76 3.17 9.20 3.23
N SER A 77 3.66 9.93 2.23
CA SER A 77 2.80 10.48 1.17
C SER A 77 2.15 9.40 0.32
N LEU A 78 2.86 8.30 0.02
CA LEU A 78 2.28 7.12 -0.64
C LEU A 78 1.17 6.46 0.18
N LEU A 79 1.37 6.32 1.50
CA LEU A 79 0.34 5.77 2.40
C LEU A 79 -0.90 6.68 2.46
N VAL A 80 -0.69 7.99 2.58
CA VAL A 80 -1.78 8.97 2.58
C VAL A 80 -2.54 8.91 1.26
N LEU A 81 -1.84 8.86 0.13
CA LEU A 81 -2.45 8.73 -1.20
C LEU A 81 -3.26 7.43 -1.34
N ALA A 82 -2.73 6.31 -0.84
CA ALA A 82 -3.45 5.04 -0.84
C ALA A 82 -4.78 5.13 -0.07
N VAL A 83 -4.76 5.72 1.13
CA VAL A 83 -5.96 5.91 1.96
C VAL A 83 -6.96 6.83 1.26
N LEU A 84 -6.50 7.95 0.70
CA LEU A 84 -7.35 8.90 -0.01
C LEU A 84 -8.06 8.23 -1.19
N LEU A 85 -7.35 7.42 -1.98
CA LEU A 85 -7.95 6.70 -3.12
C LEU A 85 -9.02 5.69 -2.68
N ILE A 86 -8.79 4.96 -1.57
CA ILE A 86 -9.77 4.02 -1.01
C ILE A 86 -11.01 4.78 -0.50
N LEU A 87 -10.81 5.91 0.20
CA LEU A 87 -11.92 6.74 0.67
C LEU A 87 -12.70 7.35 -0.51
N SER A 88 -12.01 7.83 -1.55
CA SER A 88 -12.65 8.31 -2.77
C SER A 88 -13.47 7.22 -3.45
N ALA A 89 -12.98 5.97 -3.49
CA ALA A 89 -13.74 4.84 -4.02
C ALA A 89 -15.03 4.61 -3.22
N ALA A 90 -14.97 4.69 -1.89
CA ALA A 90 -16.15 4.56 -1.03
C ALA A 90 -17.17 5.69 -1.27
N VAL A 91 -16.71 6.94 -1.36
CA VAL A 91 -17.57 8.10 -1.65
C VAL A 91 -18.23 7.96 -3.02
N VAL A 92 -17.47 7.62 -4.07
CA VAL A 92 -18.01 7.40 -5.41
C VAL A 92 -19.04 6.27 -5.42
N SER A 93 -18.83 5.21 -4.64
CA SER A 93 -19.78 4.10 -4.56
C SER A 93 -21.08 4.40 -3.82
N VAL A 94 -21.13 5.46 -2.99
CA VAL A 94 -22.36 5.91 -2.34
C VAL A 94 -23.18 6.79 -3.29
N ILE A 95 -22.51 7.51 -4.19
CA ILE A 95 -23.12 8.49 -5.09
C ILE A 95 -23.57 7.86 -6.42
N ALA A 96 -22.88 6.80 -6.89
CA ALA A 96 -23.11 6.12 -8.18
C ALA A 96 -23.90 4.82 -8.04
#